data_AF-D9IXH5-F1
#
_entry.id   AF-D9IXH5-F1
#
_cell.length_a   1.000
_cell.length_b   1.000
_cell.length_c   1.000
_cell.angle_alpha   90.00
_cell.angle_beta   90.00
_cell.angle_gamma   90.00
#
_symmetry.space_group_name_H-M   'P 1'
#
loop_
_entity.id
_entity.type
_entity.pdbx_description
1 polymer ?
#
loop_
_entity_poly.entity_id
_entity_poly.type
_entity_poly.pdbx_seq_one_letter_code
_entity_poly.pdbx_strand_id
1 'polypeptide(L)'
;MFANFPIYAQQGNLIAREANGKLVCANCHLNNYPIKIYGVRHLINNEVFNLKLSVDRPNSALTQSASLNGSKKFLGLGGIVILPEQFDVVYRPAAENPFIPYSTEEDQTLVVGPLYTNKATLNIPVRSPAAKDGIPTTNMFFGGINRGRGQLTPLGVKTDTNKPELEFSNLSVGQIWRSSKGHLYMTQANSENLYRLNGNLHLTWGDNSAVIVNSPNQGGFGQSEFSTSVLNLEYLVNYLFFTLFCVSAQISLIIYKKDYLVRRSFDTWSYWCRFALPKRKIVVSEETVMVDPNFIVLTGKKYKR
;
A
#
# COMPACT_ATOMS: atom_id res chain seq x y z
N MET A 1 5.87 27.07 -22.02
CA MET A 1 6.22 25.76 -22.62
C MET A 1 7.30 25.13 -21.73
N PHE A 2 7.39 23.79 -21.61
CA PHE A 2 8.54 23.06 -21.00
C PHE A 2 8.60 22.74 -19.49
N ALA A 3 7.51 22.65 -18.73
CA ALA A 3 7.58 22.22 -17.30
C ALA A 3 6.85 20.90 -17.03
N ASN A 4 6.96 19.92 -17.95
CA ASN A 4 6.04 18.78 -17.99
C ASN A 4 6.69 17.43 -18.28
N PHE A 5 8.02 17.36 -18.23
CA PHE A 5 8.77 16.25 -18.78
C PHE A 5 9.73 15.71 -17.72
N PRO A 6 9.75 14.38 -17.49
CA PRO A 6 10.73 13.76 -16.60
C PRO A 6 12.18 14.05 -16.98
N ILE A 7 12.47 14.33 -18.26
CA ILE A 7 13.81 14.70 -18.73
C ILE A 7 14.43 15.88 -17.97
N TYR A 8 13.62 16.81 -17.48
CA TYR A 8 14.14 17.93 -16.70
C TYR A 8 14.57 17.53 -15.29
N ALA A 9 13.93 16.50 -14.72
CA ALA A 9 14.42 15.91 -13.49
C ALA A 9 15.79 15.27 -13.76
N GLN A 10 15.94 14.50 -14.85
CA GLN A 10 17.19 13.81 -15.24
C GLN A 10 18.34 14.78 -15.55
N GLN A 11 18.03 15.93 -16.16
CA GLN A 11 19.05 16.94 -16.50
C GLN A 11 19.44 17.83 -15.31
N GLY A 12 18.50 18.09 -14.41
CA GLY A 12 18.69 19.03 -13.30
C GLY A 12 19.22 18.39 -12.02
N ASN A 13 19.08 17.07 -11.86
CA ASN A 13 19.47 16.36 -10.65
C ASN A 13 20.11 15.02 -11.02
N LEU A 14 21.21 14.68 -10.33
CA LEU A 14 21.85 13.38 -10.47
C LEU A 14 21.01 12.27 -9.84
N ILE A 15 20.36 12.60 -8.72
CA ILE A 15 19.57 11.67 -7.91
C ILE A 15 18.11 12.11 -7.90
N ALA A 16 17.20 11.18 -8.15
CA ALA A 16 15.77 11.50 -8.25
C ALA A 16 15.07 11.76 -6.90
N ARG A 17 15.60 11.19 -5.81
CA ARG A 17 15.06 11.29 -4.45
C ARG A 17 16.10 11.87 -3.51
N GLU A 18 15.78 13.04 -2.96
CA GLU A 18 16.59 13.71 -1.95
C GLU A 18 16.66 12.89 -0.65
N ALA A 19 17.69 13.13 0.18
CA ALA A 19 17.88 12.41 1.44
C ALA A 19 16.72 12.56 2.45
N ASN A 20 15.92 13.62 2.32
CA ASN A 20 14.70 13.84 3.10
C ASN A 20 13.49 13.00 2.59
N GLY A 21 13.66 12.21 1.53
CA GLY A 21 12.64 11.39 0.90
C GLY A 21 11.77 12.11 -0.14
N LYS A 22 12.03 13.39 -0.42
CA LYS A 22 11.33 14.19 -1.42
C LYS A 22 11.79 13.83 -2.83
N LEU A 23 10.84 13.70 -3.75
CA LEU A 23 11.14 13.54 -5.17
C LEU A 23 11.36 14.90 -5.84
N VAL A 24 12.39 15.03 -6.67
CA VAL A 24 12.81 16.30 -7.30
C VAL A 24 11.73 16.94 -8.17
N CYS A 25 10.76 16.15 -8.66
CA CYS A 25 9.59 16.64 -9.40
C CYS A 25 8.78 17.68 -8.59
N ALA A 26 8.75 17.56 -7.27
CA ALA A 26 8.06 18.50 -6.37
C ALA A 26 8.71 19.89 -6.34
N ASN A 27 9.94 20.05 -6.84
CA ASN A 27 10.60 21.36 -6.93
C ASN A 27 9.98 22.25 -8.01
N CYS A 28 9.42 21.66 -9.07
CA CYS A 28 8.74 22.40 -10.16
C CYS A 28 7.22 22.27 -10.12
N HIS A 29 6.70 21.15 -9.63
CA HIS A 29 5.27 20.88 -9.51
C HIS A 29 4.83 21.11 -8.05
N LEU A 30 4.48 22.36 -7.75
CA LEU A 30 4.26 22.84 -6.38
C LEU A 30 2.90 22.46 -5.82
N ASN A 31 1.92 22.21 -6.68
CA ASN A 31 0.61 21.71 -6.25
C ASN A 31 0.73 20.25 -5.82
N ASN A 32 0.37 19.95 -4.58
CA ASN A 32 0.34 18.59 -4.06
C ASN A 32 -1.00 17.91 -4.38
N TYR A 33 -0.94 16.67 -4.88
CA TYR A 33 -2.11 15.81 -5.04
C TYR A 33 -1.94 14.46 -4.33
N PRO A 34 -3.01 13.92 -3.70
CA PRO A 34 -2.95 12.59 -3.13
C PRO A 34 -2.84 11.56 -4.24
N ILE A 35 -1.87 10.67 -4.09
CA ILE A 35 -1.63 9.56 -4.99
C ILE A 35 -1.56 8.27 -4.17
N LYS A 36 -1.81 7.14 -4.83
CA LYS A 36 -1.69 5.81 -4.21
C LYS A 36 -0.89 4.90 -5.11
N ILE A 37 -0.03 4.09 -4.49
CA ILE A 37 0.70 3.02 -5.14
C ILE A 37 0.05 1.71 -4.71
N TYR A 38 -0.37 0.92 -5.68
CA TYR A 38 -0.94 -0.40 -5.48
C TYR A 38 0.02 -1.46 -6.01
N GLY A 39 0.18 -2.53 -5.25
CA GLY A 39 0.99 -3.68 -5.63
C GLY A 39 0.62 -4.89 -4.79
N VAL A 40 1.37 -5.96 -4.98
CA VAL A 40 1.20 -7.20 -4.20
C VAL A 40 2.05 -7.10 -2.94
N ARG A 41 1.47 -7.34 -1.77
CA ARG A 41 2.14 -7.20 -0.45
C ARG A 41 3.10 -8.34 -0.13
N HIS A 42 2.81 -9.52 -0.66
CA HIS A 42 3.59 -10.74 -0.47
C HIS A 42 3.85 -11.37 -1.83
N LEU A 43 5.10 -11.39 -2.26
CA LEU A 43 5.53 -11.93 -3.54
C LEU A 43 6.35 -13.19 -3.31
N ILE A 44 6.35 -14.09 -4.29
CA ILE A 44 7.34 -15.17 -4.35
C ILE A 44 8.45 -14.73 -5.32
N ASN A 45 9.62 -15.38 -5.25
CA ASN A 45 10.74 -15.10 -6.15
C ASN A 45 10.38 -15.31 -7.63
N ASN A 46 10.95 -14.46 -8.50
CA ASN A 46 10.77 -14.49 -9.95
C ASN A 46 9.31 -14.35 -10.44
N GLU A 47 8.45 -13.72 -9.65
CA GLU A 47 7.05 -13.46 -9.97
C GLU A 47 6.91 -12.10 -10.65
N VAL A 48 6.09 -12.02 -11.70
CA VAL A 48 5.80 -10.77 -12.41
C VAL A 48 4.45 -10.24 -11.95
N PHE A 49 4.45 -9.03 -11.41
CA PHE A 49 3.27 -8.34 -10.94
C PHE A 49 3.18 -6.92 -11.53
N ASN A 50 2.00 -6.30 -11.45
CA ASN A 50 1.81 -4.93 -11.90
C ASN A 50 1.80 -3.99 -10.69
N LEU A 51 2.77 -3.08 -10.64
CA LEU A 51 2.75 -1.93 -9.74
C LEU A 51 1.94 -0.81 -10.39
N LYS A 52 0.91 -0.31 -9.70
CA LYS A 52 -0.02 0.69 -10.23
C LYS A 52 0.07 1.98 -9.43
N LEU A 53 0.51 3.06 -10.08
CA LEU A 53 0.46 4.42 -9.53
C LEU A 53 -0.85 5.06 -9.99
N SER A 54 -1.63 5.61 -9.06
CA SER A 54 -2.92 6.24 -9.34
C SER A 54 -3.01 7.62 -8.73
N VAL A 55 -3.54 8.57 -9.50
CA VAL A 55 -4.01 9.86 -8.98
C VAL A 55 -5.40 9.67 -8.37
N ASP A 56 -5.63 10.13 -7.14
CA ASP A 56 -6.91 10.01 -6.45
C ASP A 56 -7.85 11.18 -6.85
N ARG A 57 -8.34 11.17 -8.10
CA ARG A 57 -9.18 12.26 -8.65
C ARG A 57 -10.15 11.73 -9.72
N PRO A 58 -11.38 12.27 -9.81
CA PRO A 58 -12.34 11.88 -10.84
C PRO A 58 -11.85 12.19 -12.26
N ASN A 59 -12.21 11.32 -13.20
CA ASN A 59 -11.78 11.41 -14.61
C ASN A 59 -12.16 12.72 -15.31
N SER A 60 -13.28 13.34 -14.92
CA SER A 60 -13.74 14.64 -15.43
C SER A 60 -12.75 15.77 -15.17
N ALA A 61 -11.92 15.60 -14.14
CA ALA A 61 -11.02 16.60 -13.62
C ALA A 61 -9.57 16.39 -14.14
N LEU A 62 -9.39 15.48 -15.10
CA LEU A 62 -8.12 15.15 -15.77
C LEU A 62 -7.89 15.92 -17.08
N THR A 63 -8.84 16.78 -17.44
CA THR A 63 -8.80 17.63 -18.63
C THR A 63 -8.75 19.09 -18.22
N GLN A 64 -8.05 19.90 -19.00
CA GLN A 64 -8.00 21.35 -18.83
C GLN A 64 -8.37 22.03 -20.14
N SER A 65 -9.06 23.16 -20.07
CA SER A 65 -9.34 24.01 -21.23
C SER A 65 -8.03 24.51 -21.82
N ALA A 66 -7.69 24.04 -23.02
CA ALA A 66 -6.40 24.32 -23.66
C ALA A 66 -6.41 25.60 -24.50
N SER A 67 -7.59 26.16 -24.76
CA SER A 67 -7.77 27.32 -25.62
C SER A 67 -9.00 28.12 -25.21
N LEU A 68 -9.00 29.39 -25.62
CA LEU A 68 -10.06 30.38 -25.44
C LEU A 68 -11.39 29.94 -26.06
N ASN A 69 -11.36 28.97 -26.99
CA ASN A 69 -12.53 28.37 -27.62
C ASN A 69 -13.23 27.29 -26.76
N GLY A 70 -12.75 27.04 -25.53
CA GLY A 70 -13.35 26.07 -24.60
C GLY A 70 -13.01 24.60 -24.88
N SER A 71 -12.12 24.31 -25.83
CA SER A 71 -11.70 22.93 -26.10
C SER A 71 -10.85 22.35 -24.96
N LYS A 72 -11.34 21.25 -24.38
CA LYS A 72 -10.66 20.53 -23.30
C LYS A 72 -9.59 19.61 -23.89
N LYS A 73 -8.35 19.70 -23.40
CA LYS A 73 -7.29 18.71 -23.67
C LYS A 73 -6.94 17.95 -22.41
N PHE A 74 -6.45 16.73 -22.58
CA PHE A 74 -5.91 15.96 -21.47
C PHE A 74 -4.66 16.63 -20.90
N LEU A 75 -4.61 16.71 -19.57
CA LEU A 75 -3.39 17.07 -18.88
C LEU A 75 -2.34 15.97 -19.09
N GLY A 76 -1.11 16.36 -19.39
CA GLY A 76 0.00 15.41 -19.53
C GLY A 76 0.26 14.68 -18.22
N LEU A 77 0.38 13.36 -18.29
CA LEU A 77 0.66 12.46 -17.18
C LEU A 77 2.14 12.07 -17.22
N GLY A 78 2.85 12.23 -16.12
CA GLY A 78 4.22 11.77 -15.96
C GLY A 78 4.36 11.00 -14.66
N GLY A 79 5.28 10.03 -14.63
CA GLY A 79 5.52 9.22 -13.45
C GLY A 79 7.00 8.99 -13.22
N ILE A 80 7.34 8.78 -11.96
CA ILE A 80 8.64 8.31 -11.51
C ILE A 80 8.41 7.20 -10.49
N VAL A 81 9.20 6.14 -10.56
CA VAL A 81 9.19 5.05 -9.58
C VAL A 81 10.63 4.66 -9.27
N ILE A 82 10.92 4.40 -8.01
CA ILE A 82 12.20 3.89 -7.54
C ILE A 82 11.93 2.48 -7.05
N LEU A 83 12.55 1.52 -7.70
CA LEU A 83 12.47 0.12 -7.33
C LEU A 83 13.49 -0.19 -6.22
N PRO A 84 13.16 -1.11 -5.30
CA PRO A 84 14.15 -1.69 -4.41
C PRO A 84 15.18 -2.48 -5.23
N GLU A 85 16.39 -2.64 -4.68
CA GLU A 85 17.42 -3.47 -5.29
C GLU A 85 16.91 -4.88 -5.63
N GLN A 86 17.44 -5.45 -6.71
CA GLN A 86 17.12 -6.80 -7.20
C GLN A 86 15.70 -6.97 -7.79
N PHE A 87 14.86 -5.93 -7.77
CA PHE A 87 13.65 -5.89 -8.58
C PHE A 87 13.99 -5.42 -9.99
N ASP A 88 13.23 -5.88 -10.97
CA ASP A 88 13.49 -5.56 -12.38
C ASP A 88 12.19 -5.23 -13.10
N VAL A 89 12.24 -4.43 -14.15
CA VAL A 89 11.08 -4.17 -15.00
C VAL A 89 11.05 -5.10 -16.18
N VAL A 90 9.91 -5.77 -16.33
CA VAL A 90 9.66 -6.61 -17.48
C VAL A 90 9.27 -5.73 -18.64
N TYR A 91 10.26 -5.33 -19.44
CA TYR A 91 9.98 -4.62 -20.68
C TYR A 91 9.09 -5.47 -21.59
N ARG A 92 7.86 -5.02 -21.81
CA ARG A 92 6.97 -5.61 -22.82
C ARG A 92 6.92 -4.63 -23.99
N PRO A 93 7.25 -5.06 -25.22
CA PRO A 93 7.13 -4.22 -26.42
C PRO A 93 5.71 -3.65 -26.63
N ALA A 94 4.69 -4.30 -26.06
CA ALA A 94 3.29 -3.88 -26.08
C ALA A 94 2.83 -3.21 -24.76
N ALA A 95 3.74 -2.83 -23.85
CA ALA A 95 3.37 -2.17 -22.61
C ALA A 95 2.73 -0.81 -22.91
N GLU A 96 1.64 -0.51 -22.21
CA GLU A 96 0.91 0.77 -22.36
C GLU A 96 1.75 2.00 -21.99
N ASN A 97 2.83 1.82 -21.24
CA ASN A 97 3.65 2.89 -20.67
C ASN A 97 5.15 2.63 -20.93
N PRO A 98 5.84 3.47 -21.72
CA PRO A 98 7.27 3.31 -22.01
C PRO A 98 8.12 3.87 -20.86
N PHE A 99 8.34 3.07 -19.82
CA PHE A 99 9.28 3.43 -18.75
C PHE A 99 10.72 3.32 -19.25
N ILE A 100 11.52 4.32 -18.91
CA ILE A 100 12.96 4.35 -19.18
C ILE A 100 13.73 4.58 -17.87
N PRO A 101 14.97 4.05 -17.75
CA PRO A 101 15.86 4.37 -16.65
C PRO A 101 16.10 5.88 -16.51
N TYR A 102 16.26 6.34 -15.26
CA TYR A 102 16.52 7.74 -14.95
C TYR A 102 17.92 8.15 -15.40
N SER A 103 18.92 7.31 -15.16
CA SER A 103 20.28 7.47 -15.66
C SER A 103 20.95 6.10 -15.78
N THR A 104 22.21 6.07 -16.24
CA THR A 104 23.03 4.85 -16.21
C THR A 104 23.45 4.44 -14.80
N GLU A 105 23.46 5.39 -13.85
CA GLU A 105 23.83 5.17 -12.46
C GLU A 105 22.59 4.86 -11.58
N GLU A 106 21.42 5.36 -11.96
CA GLU A 106 20.12 5.08 -11.32
C GLU A 106 19.23 4.24 -12.26
N ASP A 107 19.62 3.00 -12.50
CA ASP A 107 18.84 2.07 -13.33
C ASP A 107 17.56 1.57 -12.65
N GLN A 108 17.55 1.55 -11.31
CA GLN A 108 16.39 1.22 -10.46
C GLN A 108 15.35 2.34 -10.42
N THR A 109 15.73 3.57 -10.77
CA THR A 109 14.80 4.68 -10.90
C THR A 109 14.28 4.72 -12.33
N LEU A 110 12.96 4.68 -12.50
CA LEU A 110 12.31 4.66 -13.80
C LEU A 110 11.38 5.85 -13.95
N VAL A 111 11.40 6.44 -15.13
CA VAL A 111 10.56 7.59 -15.48
C VAL A 111 9.71 7.31 -16.70
N VAL A 112 8.55 7.94 -16.77
CA VAL A 112 7.65 7.88 -17.93
C VAL A 112 6.97 9.21 -18.19
N GLY A 113 6.74 9.49 -19.46
CA GLY A 113 5.89 10.57 -19.93
C GLY A 113 6.64 11.71 -20.61
N PRO A 114 5.91 12.76 -21.03
CA PRO A 114 4.48 12.96 -20.79
C PRO A 114 3.58 12.08 -21.66
N LEU A 115 2.55 11.50 -21.04
CA LEU A 115 1.49 10.75 -21.71
C LEU A 115 0.20 11.58 -21.72
N TYR A 116 -0.39 11.78 -22.89
CA TYR A 116 -1.67 12.48 -23.05
C TYR A 116 -2.80 11.47 -23.12
N THR A 117 -3.28 11.03 -21.95
CA THR A 117 -4.27 9.96 -21.83
C THR A 117 -5.43 10.38 -20.92
N ASN A 118 -6.59 9.74 -21.05
CA ASN A 118 -7.70 9.88 -20.09
C ASN A 118 -7.49 9.02 -18.82
N LYS A 119 -6.51 8.11 -18.82
CA LYS A 119 -6.22 7.23 -17.68
C LYS A 119 -5.60 8.03 -16.53
N ALA A 120 -6.07 7.80 -15.30
CA ALA A 120 -5.50 8.37 -14.08
C ALA A 120 -4.32 7.55 -13.52
N THR A 121 -3.94 6.47 -14.21
CA THR A 121 -3.11 5.40 -13.65
C THR A 121 -1.96 5.04 -14.57
N LEU A 122 -0.80 4.76 -13.99
CA LEU A 122 0.36 4.17 -14.65
C LEU A 122 0.56 2.76 -14.11
N ASN A 123 0.67 1.79 -15.00
CA ASN A 123 0.96 0.40 -14.67
C ASN A 123 2.40 0.09 -15.09
N ILE A 124 3.17 -0.48 -14.17
CA ILE A 124 4.56 -0.90 -14.38
C ILE A 124 4.62 -2.41 -14.13
N PRO A 125 4.99 -3.22 -15.13
CA PRO A 125 5.24 -4.64 -14.93
C PRO A 125 6.59 -4.83 -14.24
N VAL A 126 6.57 -5.24 -12.97
CA VAL A 126 7.76 -5.47 -12.14
C VAL A 126 7.92 -6.97 -11.90
N ARG A 127 9.16 -7.45 -11.91
CA ARG A 127 9.57 -8.80 -11.53
C ARG A 127 10.22 -8.76 -10.16
N SER A 128 9.82 -9.68 -9.28
CA SER A 128 10.46 -9.87 -7.98
C SER A 128 11.86 -10.50 -8.11
N PRO A 129 12.73 -10.33 -7.11
CA PRO A 129 14.08 -10.89 -7.11
C PRO A 129 14.11 -12.40 -7.40
N ALA A 130 15.07 -12.82 -8.23
CA ALA A 130 15.27 -14.23 -8.57
C ALA A 130 16.06 -15.01 -7.51
N ALA A 131 16.96 -14.34 -6.79
CA ALA A 131 17.74 -14.94 -5.70
C ALA A 131 16.81 -15.40 -4.56
N LYS A 132 17.20 -16.39 -3.75
CA LYS A 132 16.45 -16.77 -2.54
C LYS A 132 17.03 -16.14 -1.27
N ASP A 133 18.31 -15.80 -1.31
CA ASP A 133 19.09 -15.31 -0.17
C ASP A 133 19.53 -13.87 -0.40
N GLY A 134 19.79 -13.15 0.69
CA GLY A 134 20.24 -11.75 0.63
C GLY A 134 19.15 -10.75 0.23
N ILE A 135 17.88 -11.15 0.22
CA ILE A 135 16.73 -10.27 -0.03
C ILE A 135 16.24 -9.70 1.30
N PRO A 136 16.12 -8.37 1.43
CA PRO A 136 15.48 -7.76 2.58
C PRO A 136 14.05 -8.27 2.75
N THR A 137 13.63 -8.54 3.99
CA THR A 137 12.27 -8.99 4.30
C THR A 137 11.22 -7.97 3.88
N THR A 138 11.56 -6.67 3.92
CA THR A 138 10.70 -5.56 3.51
C THR A 138 11.41 -4.74 2.44
N ASN A 139 10.75 -4.60 1.29
CA ASN A 139 11.24 -3.88 0.13
C ASN A 139 10.31 -2.71 -0.15
N MET A 140 10.85 -1.50 -0.23
CA MET A 140 10.08 -0.26 -0.39
C MET A 140 10.18 0.28 -1.81
N PHE A 141 9.04 0.52 -2.42
CA PHE A 141 8.88 1.26 -3.66
C PHE A 141 8.53 2.70 -3.32
N PHE A 142 9.22 3.63 -3.95
CA PHE A 142 8.87 5.05 -3.89
C PHE A 142 8.33 5.46 -5.24
N GLY A 143 7.22 6.19 -5.28
CA GLY A 143 6.61 6.60 -6.54
C GLY A 143 6.08 8.00 -6.48
N GLY A 144 6.16 8.68 -7.61
CA GLY A 144 5.58 9.99 -7.83
C GLY A 144 4.82 10.02 -9.14
N ILE A 145 3.68 10.71 -9.17
CA ILE A 145 2.91 10.92 -10.39
C ILE A 145 2.51 12.39 -10.48
N ASN A 146 2.83 12.99 -11.62
CA ASN A 146 2.44 14.35 -11.95
C ASN A 146 1.35 14.32 -13.01
N ARG A 147 0.39 15.23 -12.88
CA ARG A 147 -0.53 15.54 -13.96
C ARG A 147 -0.61 17.03 -14.19
N GLY A 148 -0.35 17.46 -15.42
CA GLY A 148 -0.40 18.88 -15.81
C GLY A 148 0.90 19.64 -15.57
N ARG A 149 0.95 20.87 -16.09
CA ARG A 149 2.14 21.71 -16.23
C ARG A 149 2.69 22.20 -14.89
N GLY A 150 4.01 22.17 -14.74
CA GLY A 150 4.75 22.71 -13.60
C GLY A 150 4.76 24.24 -13.54
N GLN A 151 4.99 24.73 -12.33
CA GLN A 151 4.97 26.14 -11.94
C GLN A 151 6.31 26.83 -12.23
N LEU A 152 7.40 26.08 -12.22
CA LEU A 152 8.73 26.59 -12.51
C LEU A 152 9.30 25.87 -13.75
N THR A 153 10.10 26.60 -14.53
CA THR A 153 10.99 25.99 -15.51
C THR A 153 12.25 25.44 -14.83
N PRO A 154 13.06 24.60 -15.50
CA PRO A 154 14.34 24.15 -14.96
C PRO A 154 15.30 25.29 -14.59
N LEU A 155 15.11 26.47 -15.17
CA LEU A 155 15.88 27.68 -14.89
C LEU A 155 15.33 28.49 -13.70
N GLY A 156 14.30 28.00 -13.01
CA GLY A 156 13.66 28.70 -11.88
C GLY A 156 12.69 29.81 -12.29
N VAL A 157 12.39 29.97 -13.58
CA VAL A 157 11.48 31.02 -14.07
C VAL A 157 10.03 30.56 -13.88
N LYS A 158 9.19 31.43 -13.29
CA LYS A 158 7.75 31.19 -13.11
C LYS A 158 7.05 30.99 -14.47
N THR A 159 6.20 29.97 -14.55
CA THR A 159 5.34 29.73 -15.72
C THR A 159 3.98 30.41 -15.57
N ASP A 160 3.23 30.47 -16.67
CA ASP A 160 1.83 30.90 -16.79
C ASP A 160 0.81 30.00 -16.05
N THR A 161 1.28 28.96 -15.33
CA THR A 161 0.43 28.15 -14.46
C THR A 161 0.33 28.70 -13.05
N ASN A 162 1.23 29.59 -12.65
CA ASN A 162 1.15 30.25 -11.35
C ASN A 162 -0.03 31.21 -11.29
N LYS A 163 -0.53 31.46 -10.08
CA LYS A 163 -1.38 32.61 -9.83
C LYS A 163 -0.56 33.86 -10.20
N PRO A 164 -1.06 34.73 -11.09
CA PRO A 164 -0.35 35.96 -11.38
C PRO A 164 -0.34 36.82 -10.12
N GLU A 165 0.86 37.30 -9.77
CA GLU A 165 1.05 38.27 -8.71
C GLU A 165 0.49 39.61 -9.22
N LEU A 166 -0.58 40.08 -8.59
CA LEU A 166 -1.00 41.47 -8.73
C LEU A 166 -0.15 42.26 -7.75
N GLU A 167 0.73 43.12 -8.24
CA GLU A 167 1.61 43.97 -7.41
C GLU A 167 0.85 45.05 -6.59
N PHE A 168 -0.49 44.96 -6.54
CA PHE A 168 -1.36 46.02 -6.05
C PHE A 168 -2.39 45.47 -5.09
N SER A 169 -2.08 45.50 -3.79
CA SER A 169 -3.10 45.46 -2.75
C SER A 169 -3.84 46.81 -2.71
N ASN A 170 -5.17 46.81 -2.80
CA ASN A 170 -6.07 47.94 -2.53
C ASN A 170 -6.31 48.98 -3.65
N LEU A 171 -6.20 48.62 -4.93
CA LEU A 171 -6.62 49.51 -6.02
C LEU A 171 -8.02 49.20 -6.55
N SER A 172 -8.81 50.25 -6.74
CA SER A 172 -10.05 50.18 -7.50
C SER A 172 -9.72 49.80 -8.95
N VAL A 173 -10.30 48.69 -9.39
CA VAL A 173 -10.08 48.17 -10.75
C VAL A 173 -10.84 49.04 -11.75
N GLY A 174 -10.14 49.49 -12.79
CA GLY A 174 -10.70 50.24 -13.90
C GLY A 174 -11.33 49.31 -14.94
N GLN A 175 -11.01 49.52 -16.22
CA GLN A 175 -11.53 48.70 -17.32
C GLN A 175 -10.74 47.40 -17.47
N ILE A 176 -11.47 46.33 -17.78
CA ILE A 176 -10.91 45.02 -18.10
C ILE A 176 -11.29 44.68 -19.54
N TRP A 177 -10.31 44.33 -20.36
CA TRP A 177 -10.58 43.82 -21.70
C TRP A 177 -9.69 42.64 -22.05
N ARG A 178 -10.15 41.86 -23.03
CA ARG A 178 -9.45 40.69 -23.56
C ARG A 178 -8.91 41.00 -24.94
N SER A 179 -7.64 40.73 -25.18
CA SER A 179 -7.05 40.76 -26.52
C SER A 179 -7.51 39.56 -27.35
N SER A 180 -7.44 39.67 -28.67
CA SER A 180 -7.63 38.57 -29.63
C SER A 180 -6.72 37.36 -29.37
N LYS A 181 -5.57 37.55 -28.70
CA LYS A 181 -4.66 36.48 -28.27
C LYS A 181 -4.98 35.89 -26.89
N GLY A 182 -6.09 36.33 -26.25
CA GLY A 182 -6.56 35.83 -24.95
C GLY A 182 -5.89 36.43 -23.72
N HIS A 183 -5.02 37.42 -23.89
CA HIS A 183 -4.44 38.14 -22.76
C HIS A 183 -5.48 39.07 -22.16
N LEU A 184 -5.56 39.06 -20.83
CA LEU A 184 -6.45 39.93 -20.08
C LEU A 184 -5.67 41.18 -19.67
N TYR A 185 -6.19 42.34 -20.02
CA TYR A 185 -5.62 43.63 -19.66
C TYR A 185 -6.50 44.28 -18.61
N MET A 186 -5.87 44.91 -17.62
CA MET A 186 -6.56 45.73 -16.63
C MET A 186 -5.90 47.10 -16.54
N THR A 187 -6.73 48.14 -16.40
CA THR A 187 -6.27 49.46 -15.96
C THR A 187 -6.56 49.67 -14.48
N GLN A 188 -5.69 50.42 -13.83
CA GLN A 188 -5.92 50.91 -12.48
C GLN A 188 -6.75 52.19 -12.55
N ALA A 189 -7.75 52.35 -11.68
CA ALA A 189 -8.54 53.58 -11.62
C ALA A 189 -7.61 54.80 -11.41
N ASN A 190 -7.82 55.85 -12.22
CA ASN A 190 -7.04 57.10 -12.22
C ASN A 190 -5.57 56.98 -12.69
N SER A 191 -5.22 55.97 -13.49
CA SER A 191 -3.92 55.88 -14.16
C SER A 191 -4.03 55.30 -15.58
N GLU A 192 -3.08 55.62 -16.46
CA GLU A 192 -2.98 55.03 -17.81
C GLU A 192 -2.19 53.71 -17.85
N ASN A 193 -1.80 53.17 -16.69
CA ASN A 193 -0.98 51.97 -16.61
C ASN A 193 -1.75 50.73 -17.08
N LEU A 194 -1.17 50.02 -18.04
CA LEU A 194 -1.70 48.81 -18.66
C LEU A 194 -1.02 47.58 -18.06
N TYR A 195 -1.79 46.75 -17.36
CA TYR A 195 -1.28 45.50 -16.78
C TYR A 195 -1.72 44.30 -17.62
N ARG A 196 -0.77 43.50 -18.07
CA ARG A 196 -1.03 42.23 -18.75
C ARG A 196 -1.08 41.10 -17.74
N LEU A 197 -2.25 40.49 -17.58
CA LEU A 197 -2.40 39.28 -16.78
C LEU A 197 -2.18 38.05 -17.66
N ASN A 198 -1.19 37.24 -17.27
CA ASN A 198 -0.87 35.98 -17.94
C ASN A 198 -1.65 34.83 -17.29
N GLY A 199 -2.42 34.08 -18.08
CA GLY A 199 -3.14 32.87 -17.65
C GLY A 199 -4.65 32.89 -17.92
N ASN A 200 -5.29 31.73 -17.77
CA ASN A 200 -6.75 31.60 -17.77
C ASN A 200 -7.30 32.10 -16.44
N LEU A 201 -7.55 33.42 -16.35
CA LEU A 201 -8.03 34.04 -15.13
C LEU A 201 -9.54 33.84 -15.00
N HIS A 202 -9.95 33.17 -13.92
CA HIS A 202 -11.31 33.30 -13.42
C HIS A 202 -11.35 34.52 -12.51
N LEU A 203 -12.02 35.58 -12.97
CA LEU A 203 -12.30 36.77 -12.19
C LEU A 203 -13.66 36.55 -11.53
N THR A 204 -13.72 36.53 -10.21
CA THR A 204 -14.98 36.59 -9.47
C THR A 204 -15.10 37.96 -8.81
N TRP A 205 -16.23 38.62 -9.04
CA TRP A 205 -16.56 39.89 -8.41
C TRP A 205 -17.01 39.61 -6.97
N GLY A 206 -16.27 40.10 -5.98
CA GLY A 206 -16.77 40.20 -4.61
C GLY A 206 -17.59 41.47 -4.44
N ASP A 207 -18.50 41.48 -3.46
CA ASP A 207 -19.42 42.59 -3.15
C ASP A 207 -18.74 43.96 -2.95
N ASN A 208 -17.40 43.99 -2.79
CA ASN A 208 -16.58 45.20 -2.60
C ASN A 208 -15.51 45.42 -3.69
N SER A 209 -15.78 45.13 -4.97
CA SER A 209 -14.87 45.45 -6.10
C SER A 209 -13.47 44.80 -6.07
N ALA A 210 -13.27 43.80 -5.21
CA ALA A 210 -12.06 43.00 -5.16
C ALA A 210 -12.10 41.92 -6.25
N VAL A 211 -11.16 41.99 -7.20
CA VAL A 211 -10.96 40.95 -8.22
C VAL A 211 -10.17 39.80 -7.59
N ILE A 212 -10.85 38.67 -7.34
CA ILE A 212 -10.17 37.45 -6.91
C ILE A 212 -9.61 36.76 -8.14
N VAL A 213 -8.28 36.61 -8.16
CA VAL A 213 -7.59 35.83 -9.19
C VAL A 213 -7.32 34.42 -8.69
N ASN A 214 -8.00 33.44 -9.30
CA ASN A 214 -7.74 32.02 -9.06
C ASN A 214 -6.53 31.54 -9.87
N SER A 215 -5.79 30.58 -9.31
CA SER A 215 -4.69 29.92 -10.03
C SER A 215 -5.23 29.18 -11.26
N PRO A 216 -4.65 29.35 -12.45
CA PRO A 216 -5.06 28.62 -13.64
C PRO A 216 -4.63 27.14 -13.58
N ASN A 217 -3.79 26.74 -12.62
CA ASN A 217 -3.29 25.37 -12.52
C ASN A 217 -4.37 24.39 -12.02
N GLN A 218 -4.67 23.39 -12.84
CA GLN A 218 -5.52 22.25 -12.49
C GLN A 218 -4.72 20.94 -12.35
N GLY A 219 -3.39 21.06 -12.43
CA GLY A 219 -2.43 20.00 -12.27
C GLY A 219 -1.71 20.02 -10.93
N GLY A 220 -0.87 19.00 -10.73
CA GLY A 220 -0.16 18.76 -9.48
C GLY A 220 0.55 17.42 -9.46
N PHE A 221 1.46 17.32 -8.51
CA PHE A 221 2.32 16.18 -8.27
C PHE A 221 2.00 15.58 -6.90
N GLY A 222 2.01 14.25 -6.82
CA GLY A 222 1.96 13.55 -5.56
C GLY A 222 3.11 12.56 -5.45
N GLN A 223 3.45 12.21 -4.22
CA GLN A 223 4.37 11.13 -3.89
C GLN A 223 3.73 10.18 -2.87
N SER A 224 4.10 8.90 -2.94
CA SER A 224 3.64 7.85 -2.03
C SER A 224 4.67 6.73 -2.00
N GLU A 225 4.53 5.87 -1.01
CA GLU A 225 5.41 4.72 -0.79
C GLU A 225 4.57 3.45 -0.72
N PHE A 226 5.16 2.32 -1.10
CA PHE A 226 4.53 1.00 -1.01
C PHE A 226 5.56 -0.02 -0.57
N SER A 227 5.22 -0.87 0.41
CA SER A 227 6.09 -1.95 0.86
C SER A 227 5.58 -3.31 0.43
N THR A 228 6.51 -4.17 0.01
CA THR A 228 6.26 -5.58 -0.25
C THR A 228 7.26 -6.44 0.51
N SER A 229 6.91 -7.70 0.70
CA SER A 229 7.80 -8.73 1.24
C SER A 229 7.92 -9.87 0.26
N VAL A 230 9.14 -10.37 0.09
CA VAL A 230 9.41 -11.54 -0.75
C VAL A 230 9.47 -12.76 0.16
N LEU A 231 8.54 -13.69 -0.03
CA LEU A 231 8.41 -14.89 0.77
C LEU A 231 9.28 -16.00 0.20
N ASN A 232 10.07 -16.63 1.08
CA ASN A 232 10.70 -17.90 0.77
C ASN A 232 9.69 -19.03 1.04
N LEU A 233 9.31 -19.75 -0.03
CA LEU A 233 8.32 -20.82 0.04
C LEU A 233 8.73 -21.96 0.98
N GLU A 234 10.03 -22.25 1.10
CA GLU A 234 10.54 -23.30 1.98
C GLU A 234 10.31 -22.95 3.46
N TYR A 235 10.60 -21.71 3.85
CA TYR A 235 10.33 -21.24 5.22
C TYR A 235 8.83 -21.23 5.52
N LEU A 236 7.99 -20.88 4.55
CA LEU A 236 6.54 -20.91 4.71
C LEU A 236 6.03 -22.34 4.95
N VAL A 237 6.52 -23.31 4.17
CA VAL A 237 6.17 -24.73 4.32
C VAL A 237 6.65 -25.29 5.66
N ASN A 238 7.89 -25.00 6.05
CA ASN A 238 8.43 -25.44 7.34
C ASN A 238 7.65 -24.84 8.52
N TYR A 239 7.24 -23.57 8.41
CA TYR A 239 6.38 -22.92 9.40
C TYR A 239 5.00 -23.59 9.50
N LEU A 240 4.39 -23.99 8.38
CA LEU A 240 3.13 -24.75 8.36
C LEU A 240 3.25 -26.10 9.07
N PHE A 241 4.34 -26.85 8.85
CA PHE A 241 4.58 -28.10 9.57
C PHE A 241 4.80 -27.87 11.08
N PHE A 242 5.58 -26.85 11.44
CA PHE A 242 5.82 -26.50 12.83
C PHE A 242 4.53 -26.11 13.56
N THR A 243 3.68 -25.28 12.94
CA THR A 243 2.39 -24.90 13.52
C THR A 243 1.45 -26.08 13.68
N LEU A 244 1.37 -26.98 12.69
CA LEU A 244 0.59 -28.21 12.80
C LEU A 244 1.09 -29.10 13.96
N PHE A 245 2.41 -29.21 14.12
CA PHE A 245 3.04 -29.94 15.23
C PHE A 245 2.73 -29.30 16.59
N CYS A 246 2.77 -27.98 16.71
CA CYS A 246 2.38 -27.30 17.95
C CYS A 246 0.90 -27.55 18.29
N VAL A 247 0.00 -27.47 17.31
CA VAL A 247 -1.43 -27.74 17.52
C VAL A 247 -1.65 -29.19 17.94
N SER A 248 -0.99 -30.15 17.30
CA SER A 248 -1.10 -31.57 17.68
C SER A 248 -0.58 -31.82 19.10
N ALA A 249 0.57 -31.24 19.46
CA ALA A 249 1.12 -31.32 20.81
C ALA A 249 0.17 -30.71 21.86
N GLN A 250 -0.44 -29.55 21.57
CA GLN A 250 -1.43 -28.92 22.45
C GLN A 250 -2.65 -29.82 22.66
N ILE A 251 -3.18 -30.42 21.59
CA ILE A 251 -4.31 -31.36 21.68
C ILE A 251 -3.92 -32.59 22.51
N SER A 252 -2.75 -33.19 22.27
CA SER A 252 -2.26 -34.34 23.03
C SER A 252 -2.08 -34.02 24.52
N LEU A 253 -1.55 -32.84 24.86
CA LEU A 253 -1.42 -32.39 26.26
C LEU A 253 -2.79 -32.23 26.93
N ILE A 254 -3.79 -31.70 26.23
CA ILE A 254 -5.16 -31.58 26.75
C ILE A 254 -5.79 -32.95 26.97
N ILE A 255 -5.63 -33.89 26.02
CA ILE A 255 -6.14 -35.26 26.14
C ILE A 255 -5.47 -35.97 27.32
N TYR A 256 -4.14 -35.88 27.43
CA TYR A 256 -3.38 -36.47 28.53
C TYR A 256 -3.83 -35.91 29.89
N LYS A 257 -4.00 -34.59 30.00
CA LYS A 257 -4.51 -33.95 31.21
C LYS A 257 -5.91 -34.48 31.58
N LYS A 258 -6.80 -34.64 30.61
CA LYS A 258 -8.16 -35.17 30.85
C LYS A 258 -8.10 -36.63 31.34
N ASP A 259 -7.31 -37.49 30.70
CA ASP A 259 -7.15 -38.89 31.11
C ASP A 259 -6.58 -39.00 32.53
N TYR A 260 -5.54 -38.23 32.83
CA TYR A 260 -4.95 -38.17 34.17
C TYR A 260 -5.97 -37.77 35.25
N LEU A 261 -6.80 -36.75 34.98
CA LEU A 261 -7.83 -36.31 35.93
C LEU A 261 -8.90 -37.39 36.15
N VAL A 262 -9.31 -38.12 35.11
CA VAL A 262 -10.26 -39.24 35.23
C VAL A 262 -9.67 -40.38 36.07
N ARG A 263 -8.44 -40.82 35.79
CA ARG A 263 -7.76 -41.86 36.56
C ARG A 263 -7.59 -41.49 38.02
N ARG A 264 -7.14 -40.25 38.29
CA ARG A 264 -6.99 -39.73 39.65
C ARG A 264 -8.31 -39.73 40.41
N SER A 265 -9.42 -39.37 39.73
CA SER A 265 -10.76 -39.42 40.32
C SER A 265 -11.14 -40.84 40.73
N PHE A 266 -10.84 -41.83 39.88
CA PHE A 266 -11.07 -43.24 40.16
C PHE A 266 -10.20 -43.76 41.32
N ASP A 267 -8.92 -43.40 41.35
CA ASP A 267 -8.01 -43.78 42.45
C ASP A 267 -8.48 -43.21 43.79
N THR A 268 -8.91 -41.94 43.81
CA THR A 268 -9.50 -41.35 45.02
C THR A 268 -10.77 -42.07 45.44
N TRP A 269 -11.65 -42.44 44.50
CA TRP A 269 -12.87 -43.19 44.81
C TRP A 269 -12.57 -44.59 45.36
N SER A 270 -11.67 -45.34 44.72
CA SER A 270 -11.16 -46.64 45.17
C SER A 270 -10.61 -46.59 46.59
N TYR A 271 -9.81 -45.57 46.91
CA TYR A 271 -9.24 -45.37 48.24
C TYR A 271 -10.33 -45.16 49.29
N TRP A 272 -11.33 -44.32 49.00
CA TRP A 272 -12.49 -44.11 49.88
C TRP A 272 -13.32 -45.39 50.08
N CYS A 273 -13.56 -46.18 49.02
CA CYS A 273 -14.28 -47.45 49.14
C CYS A 273 -13.56 -48.46 50.05
N ARG A 274 -12.22 -48.52 50.01
CA ARG A 274 -11.44 -49.40 50.90
C ARG A 274 -11.49 -48.98 52.37
N PHE A 275 -11.70 -47.69 52.64
CA PHE A 275 -11.80 -47.16 54.01
C PHE A 275 -13.23 -47.26 54.56
N ALA A 276 -14.24 -47.11 53.70
CA ALA A 276 -15.64 -47.12 54.09
C ALA A 276 -16.25 -48.53 54.23
N LEU A 277 -15.68 -49.56 53.59
CA LEU A 277 -16.20 -50.93 53.68
C LEU A 277 -15.60 -51.68 54.89
N PRO A 278 -16.41 -52.23 55.82
CA PRO A 278 -15.90 -52.99 56.94
C PRO A 278 -15.21 -54.28 56.46
N LYS A 279 -13.99 -54.52 56.92
CA LYS A 279 -13.23 -55.75 56.64
C LYS A 279 -13.99 -56.97 57.21
N ARG A 280 -14.78 -57.68 56.41
CA ARG A 280 -15.30 -59.00 56.80
C ARG A 280 -14.17 -60.02 56.76
N LYS A 281 -13.70 -60.46 57.95
CA LYS A 281 -12.89 -61.67 58.09
C LYS A 281 -13.76 -62.87 57.76
N ILE A 282 -13.43 -63.59 56.70
CA ILE A 282 -14.00 -64.92 56.44
C ILE A 282 -13.17 -65.89 57.29
N VAL A 283 -13.75 -66.37 58.38
CA VAL A 283 -13.20 -67.49 59.16
C VAL A 283 -13.76 -68.76 58.53
N VAL A 284 -12.90 -69.58 57.94
CA VAL A 284 -13.25 -70.94 57.52
C VAL A 284 -12.98 -71.83 58.75
N SER A 285 -14.03 -72.34 59.37
CA SER A 285 -13.92 -73.37 60.41
C SER A 285 -13.73 -74.72 59.74
N GLU A 286 -12.59 -75.37 59.96
CA GLU A 286 -12.40 -76.79 59.67
C GLU A 286 -13.16 -77.60 60.73
N GLU A 287 -14.37 -78.06 60.39
CA GLU A 287 -15.01 -79.14 61.14
C GLU A 287 -14.58 -80.48 60.54
N THR A 288 -13.87 -81.28 61.35
CA THR A 288 -13.52 -82.67 61.09
C THR A 288 -14.78 -83.53 60.95
N VAL A 289 -15.00 -84.11 59.78
CA VAL A 289 -16.05 -85.10 59.55
C VAL A 289 -15.48 -86.50 59.78
N MET A 290 -15.98 -87.21 60.80
CA MET A 290 -15.80 -88.66 60.94
C MET A 290 -16.67 -89.35 59.88
N VAL A 291 -16.03 -90.12 59.00
CA VAL A 291 -16.67 -90.84 57.89
C VAL A 291 -17.06 -92.25 58.35
N ASP A 292 -18.34 -92.58 58.30
CA ASP A 292 -18.87 -93.95 58.39
C ASP A 292 -18.79 -94.60 56.98
N PRO A 293 -18.29 -95.83 56.79
CA PRO A 293 -17.82 -96.32 55.48
C PRO A 293 -18.88 -96.56 54.39
N ASN A 294 -20.18 -96.36 54.65
CA ASN A 294 -21.24 -96.82 53.75
C ASN A 294 -22.16 -95.74 53.15
N PHE A 295 -21.81 -94.45 53.22
CA PHE A 295 -22.59 -93.39 52.56
C PHE A 295 -21.71 -92.40 51.79
N ILE A 296 -21.89 -92.35 50.47
CA ILE A 296 -21.40 -91.26 49.63
C ILE A 296 -22.42 -90.12 49.74
N VAL A 297 -22.06 -89.04 50.45
CA VAL A 297 -22.82 -87.79 50.42
C VAL A 297 -22.05 -86.76 49.59
N LEU A 298 -22.48 -86.57 48.35
CA LEU A 298 -22.11 -85.41 47.54
C LEU A 298 -22.92 -84.21 48.02
N THR A 299 -22.29 -83.21 48.63
CA THR A 299 -22.91 -81.88 48.79
C THR A 299 -22.15 -80.84 47.97
N GLY A 300 -22.76 -80.45 46.85
CA GLY A 300 -22.36 -79.29 46.07
C GLY A 300 -22.75 -78.00 46.80
N LYS A 301 -21.77 -77.10 47.00
CA LYS A 301 -22.05 -75.76 47.52
C LYS A 301 -22.60 -74.86 46.41
N LYS A 302 -23.87 -74.50 46.56
CA LYS A 302 -24.53 -73.37 45.87
C LYS A 302 -23.93 -72.06 46.35
N TYR A 303 -23.47 -71.23 45.41
CA TYR A 303 -23.21 -69.80 45.66
C TYR A 303 -24.54 -69.05 45.79
N LYS A 304 -24.70 -68.26 46.85
CA LYS A 304 -25.73 -67.21 46.95
C LYS A 304 -25.06 -65.85 46.72
N ARG A 305 -25.73 -65.02 45.93
CA ARG A 305 -25.36 -63.64 45.53
C ARG A 305 -24.94 -62.77 46.70
#